data_AF-A0A7K1ZKX0-F1
#
_entry.id   AF-A0A7K1ZKX0-F1
#
_cell.length_a   1.000
_cell.length_b   1.000
_cell.length_c   1.000
_cell.angle_alpha   90.00
_cell.angle_beta   90.00
_cell.angle_gamma   90.00
#
_symmetry.space_group_name_H-M   'P 1'
#
loop_
_entity.id
_entity.type
_entity.pdbx_description
1 polymer ?
#
loop_
_entity_poly.entity_id
_entity_poly.type
_entity_poly.pdbx_seq_one_letter_code
_entity_poly.pdbx_strand_id
1 'polypeptide(L)'
;MTNVIAWYDAHAEEVTAQYEDVASEAVHGWLTDLLPASSAAVLDIGAGSGRDAAWLAGKGYEVVAAEPSSKMRALAARQHPDSRIQWSNDALPALPELTRSGLSFDLILASAVWMHVPPGKRLRAFRKMINLLKPGGLLAITLRQGYADPQRGIHPVTAGEIEDLARSHGAFLERCVESPDRLGRNDVSWTQIAVRLPDDGLGALPLLRHIILNDEKSSTYKPALLRSLCRVADGASGFVVDRDDDTVVVPLGLVALTWVRLFKPLISAGLPQSPANVGSDGERLGFVKDGFRRLKEVSHLDMRVGMSFSGDAGKALHAALKDAAETIARMPATYIKYPDGKPIFPIDRAGRVQRPARVLLNREYLASFGKMIVPRHLWRALRRFDVWIEPALVAEWGRLMKGYAERQERQITDGDIALAMNWSEASRDVRIARERAVRLAGEENLFCVWSGKRLSMTAADIDHCFPWSAWSCDDLWNLMPAHRQVNQREKRDRLPGNAILKAAQDRILSWWDYAYQDDRALERRFWLEATASLPTVRSDGGELGDIFDALCLQRMRLKRDQQVPEWQGENHLIS
;
A
#
# COMPACT_ATOMS: atom_id res chain seq x y z
N MET A 1 -14.38 -30.96 -25.18
CA MET A 1 -14.10 -29.70 -25.90
C MET A 1 -13.78 -29.93 -27.37
N THR A 2 -13.14 -31.05 -27.74
CA THR A 2 -12.84 -31.39 -29.14
C THR A 2 -14.06 -31.30 -30.07
N ASN A 3 -15.26 -31.65 -29.59
CA ASN A 3 -16.50 -31.56 -30.37
C ASN A 3 -17.00 -30.11 -30.59
N VAL A 4 -16.78 -29.20 -29.63
CA VAL A 4 -17.20 -27.80 -29.75
C VAL A 4 -16.33 -27.06 -30.78
N ILE A 5 -15.01 -27.22 -30.67
CA ILE A 5 -14.05 -26.56 -31.57
C ILE A 5 -14.28 -27.02 -33.02
N ALA A 6 -14.53 -28.32 -33.23
CA ALA A 6 -14.82 -28.88 -34.54
C ALA A 6 -16.10 -28.28 -35.17
N TRP A 7 -17.14 -28.01 -34.36
CA TRP A 7 -18.36 -27.35 -34.85
C TRP A 7 -18.07 -25.93 -35.35
N TYR A 8 -17.30 -25.14 -34.59
CA TYR A 8 -16.91 -23.79 -35.00
C TYR A 8 -15.97 -23.79 -36.23
N ASP A 9 -15.06 -24.75 -36.34
CA ASP A 9 -14.24 -24.94 -37.55
C ASP A 9 -15.11 -25.32 -38.78
N ALA A 10 -16.22 -26.04 -38.59
CA ALA A 10 -17.11 -26.41 -39.70
C ALA A 10 -17.99 -25.25 -40.19
N HIS A 11 -18.36 -24.30 -39.31
CA HIS A 11 -19.29 -23.20 -39.59
C HIS A 11 -18.63 -21.82 -39.54
N ALA A 12 -17.30 -21.76 -39.66
CA ALA A 12 -16.53 -20.57 -39.35
C ALA A 12 -16.95 -19.32 -40.15
N GLU A 13 -17.20 -19.46 -41.46
CA GLU A 13 -17.58 -18.33 -42.33
C GLU A 13 -18.95 -17.76 -41.96
N GLU A 14 -19.95 -18.62 -41.77
CA GLU A 14 -21.32 -18.23 -41.39
C GLU A 14 -21.34 -17.55 -40.01
N VAL A 15 -20.67 -18.17 -39.03
CA VAL A 15 -20.61 -17.65 -37.66
C VAL A 15 -19.85 -16.33 -37.60
N THR A 16 -18.74 -16.20 -38.34
CA THR A 16 -18.00 -14.94 -38.44
C THR A 16 -18.87 -13.82 -38.99
N ALA A 17 -19.58 -14.05 -40.10
CA ALA A 17 -20.48 -13.03 -40.67
C ALA A 17 -21.56 -12.60 -39.66
N GLN A 18 -22.21 -13.57 -39.01
CA GLN A 18 -23.24 -13.29 -38.00
C GLN A 18 -22.71 -12.48 -36.81
N TYR A 19 -21.49 -12.76 -36.34
CA TYR A 19 -20.93 -12.06 -35.18
C TYR A 19 -20.52 -10.63 -35.52
N GLU A 20 -20.00 -10.40 -36.72
CA GLU A 20 -19.60 -9.08 -37.21
C GLU A 20 -20.79 -8.15 -37.49
N ASP A 21 -21.98 -8.69 -37.76
CA ASP A 21 -23.22 -7.91 -37.94
C ASP A 21 -23.69 -7.16 -36.68
N VAL A 22 -23.15 -7.50 -35.50
CA VAL A 22 -23.49 -6.84 -34.23
C VAL A 22 -22.26 -6.12 -33.70
N ALA A 23 -22.32 -4.79 -33.59
CA ALA A 23 -21.19 -4.00 -33.07
C ALA A 23 -20.85 -4.34 -31.60
N SER A 24 -19.56 -4.46 -31.28
CA SER A 24 -19.07 -4.76 -29.93
C SER A 24 -19.56 -3.76 -28.89
N GLU A 25 -19.62 -2.46 -29.22
CA GLU A 25 -20.12 -1.41 -28.31
C GLU A 25 -21.60 -1.62 -27.95
N ALA A 26 -22.41 -2.21 -28.84
CA ALA A 26 -23.81 -2.53 -28.56
C ALA A 26 -23.97 -3.73 -27.61
N VAL A 27 -22.98 -4.65 -27.61
CA VAL A 27 -22.92 -5.80 -26.70
C VAL A 27 -22.32 -5.40 -25.36
N HIS A 28 -21.25 -4.60 -25.38
CA HIS A 28 -20.36 -4.32 -24.24
C HIS A 28 -20.46 -2.90 -23.69
N GLY A 29 -21.45 -2.10 -24.10
CA GLY A 29 -21.65 -0.74 -23.59
C GLY A 29 -21.87 -0.69 -22.06
N TRP A 30 -22.31 -1.78 -21.46
CA TRP A 30 -22.41 -1.96 -20.00
C TRP A 30 -21.04 -2.01 -19.29
N LEU A 31 -19.94 -2.14 -20.02
CA LEU A 31 -18.58 -2.24 -19.50
C LEU A 31 -17.81 -0.91 -19.62
N THR A 32 -18.29 0.04 -20.43
CA THR A 32 -17.49 1.18 -20.91
C THR A 32 -16.90 2.05 -19.80
N ASP A 33 -17.62 2.27 -18.70
CA ASP A 33 -17.15 3.03 -17.53
C ASP A 33 -16.28 2.21 -16.56
N LEU A 34 -16.24 0.88 -16.72
CA LEU A 34 -15.39 -0.02 -15.94
C LEU A 34 -14.09 -0.42 -16.66
N LEU A 35 -13.93 -0.01 -17.92
CA LEU A 35 -12.74 -0.29 -18.70
C LEU A 35 -11.51 0.36 -18.08
N PRO A 36 -10.34 -0.31 -18.11
CA PRO A 36 -9.10 0.23 -17.56
C PRO A 36 -8.62 1.46 -18.34
N ALA A 37 -7.72 2.24 -17.73
CA ALA A 37 -7.07 3.36 -18.41
C ALA A 37 -6.38 2.93 -19.72
N SER A 38 -6.16 3.88 -20.64
CA SER A 38 -5.50 3.65 -21.94
C SER A 38 -4.15 2.92 -21.78
N SER A 39 -3.83 2.02 -22.73
CA SER A 39 -2.61 1.18 -22.75
C SER A 39 -2.57 0.00 -21.76
N ALA A 40 -3.73 -0.52 -21.37
CA ALA A 40 -3.86 -1.75 -20.57
C ALA A 40 -3.65 -3.04 -21.39
N ALA A 41 -3.26 -4.13 -20.72
CA ALA A 41 -3.17 -5.46 -21.29
C ALA A 41 -4.51 -6.19 -21.10
N VAL A 42 -5.08 -6.69 -22.20
CA VAL A 42 -6.41 -7.32 -22.23
C VAL A 42 -6.34 -8.72 -22.81
N LEU A 43 -7.12 -9.64 -22.27
CA LEU A 43 -7.29 -10.99 -22.80
C LEU A 43 -8.73 -11.17 -23.27
N ASP A 44 -8.92 -11.50 -24.54
CA ASP A 44 -10.20 -11.92 -25.10
C ASP A 44 -10.20 -13.46 -25.23
N ILE A 45 -10.98 -14.14 -24.40
CA ILE A 45 -11.08 -15.61 -24.36
C ILE A 45 -12.21 -16.05 -25.26
N GLY A 46 -11.92 -16.93 -26.21
CA GLY A 46 -12.81 -17.35 -27.29
C GLY A 46 -13.12 -16.19 -28.23
N ALA A 47 -12.08 -15.54 -28.72
CA ALA A 47 -12.16 -14.31 -29.51
C ALA A 47 -12.98 -14.43 -30.81
N GLY A 48 -13.26 -15.66 -31.28
CA GLY A 48 -14.19 -15.89 -32.38
C GLY A 48 -13.79 -15.17 -33.66
N SER A 49 -14.66 -14.28 -34.15
CA SER A 49 -14.41 -13.49 -35.37
C SER A 49 -13.36 -12.39 -35.18
N GLY A 50 -12.94 -12.12 -33.94
CA GLY A 50 -12.02 -11.04 -33.59
C GLY A 50 -12.68 -9.68 -33.38
N ARG A 51 -14.01 -9.59 -33.52
CA ARG A 51 -14.77 -8.34 -33.36
C ARG A 51 -14.49 -7.64 -32.03
N ASP A 52 -14.52 -8.38 -30.92
CA ASP A 52 -14.34 -7.83 -29.58
C ASP A 52 -12.87 -7.45 -29.34
N ALA A 53 -11.93 -8.29 -29.77
CA ALA A 53 -10.50 -7.99 -29.76
C ALA A 53 -10.15 -6.72 -30.56
N ALA A 54 -10.70 -6.55 -31.75
CA ALA A 54 -10.50 -5.37 -32.60
C ALA A 54 -11.07 -4.09 -31.98
N TRP A 55 -12.26 -4.20 -31.37
CA TRP A 55 -12.87 -3.09 -30.64
C TRP A 55 -11.99 -2.63 -29.46
N LEU A 56 -11.47 -3.58 -28.68
CA LEU A 56 -10.57 -3.30 -27.56
C LEU A 56 -9.23 -2.71 -28.03
N ALA A 57 -8.63 -3.26 -29.09
CA ALA A 57 -7.44 -2.71 -29.70
C ALA A 57 -7.68 -1.27 -30.19
N GLY A 58 -8.83 -1.00 -30.80
CA GLY A 58 -9.26 0.34 -31.22
C GLY A 58 -9.30 1.37 -30.08
N LYS A 59 -9.50 0.94 -28.83
CA LYS A 59 -9.43 1.80 -27.63
C LYS A 59 -8.00 2.01 -27.10
N GLY A 60 -6.98 1.45 -27.76
CA GLY A 60 -5.58 1.61 -27.38
C GLY A 60 -5.03 0.50 -26.48
N TYR A 61 -5.71 -0.63 -26.35
CA TYR A 61 -5.26 -1.76 -25.53
C TYR A 61 -4.35 -2.71 -26.32
N GLU A 62 -3.44 -3.36 -25.59
CA GLU A 62 -2.68 -4.52 -26.08
C GLU A 62 -3.51 -5.77 -25.80
N VAL A 63 -4.00 -6.43 -26.85
CA VAL A 63 -4.99 -7.51 -26.75
C VAL A 63 -4.35 -8.84 -27.08
N VAL A 64 -4.46 -9.81 -26.18
CA VAL A 64 -4.23 -11.21 -26.48
C VAL A 64 -5.57 -11.87 -26.80
N ALA A 65 -5.74 -12.35 -28.02
CA ALA A 65 -6.96 -13.00 -28.48
C ALA A 65 -6.77 -14.53 -28.48
N ALA A 66 -7.31 -15.20 -27.45
CA ALA A 66 -7.23 -16.66 -27.31
C ALA A 66 -8.41 -17.32 -28.01
N GLU A 67 -8.16 -17.96 -29.15
CA GLU A 67 -9.19 -18.65 -29.94
C GLU A 67 -8.67 -20.03 -30.33
N PRO A 68 -9.27 -21.15 -29.87
CA PRO A 68 -8.79 -22.49 -30.21
C PRO A 68 -9.12 -22.95 -31.64
N SER A 69 -10.23 -22.50 -32.24
CA SER A 69 -10.59 -22.84 -33.62
C SER A 69 -9.56 -22.26 -34.58
N SER A 70 -8.88 -23.14 -35.31
CA SER A 70 -7.83 -22.75 -36.24
C SER A 70 -8.39 -21.91 -37.40
N LYS A 71 -9.61 -22.23 -37.87
CA LYS A 71 -10.26 -21.50 -38.96
C LYS A 71 -10.81 -20.16 -38.51
N MET A 72 -11.50 -20.09 -37.37
CA MET A 72 -11.99 -18.82 -36.80
C MET A 72 -10.83 -17.86 -36.58
N ARG A 73 -9.77 -18.33 -35.90
CA ARG A 73 -8.56 -17.54 -35.64
C ARG A 73 -7.89 -17.03 -36.92
N ALA A 74 -7.82 -17.86 -37.98
CA ALA A 74 -7.24 -17.44 -39.25
C ALA A 74 -8.12 -16.42 -40.01
N LEU A 75 -9.44 -16.56 -39.97
CA LEU A 75 -10.37 -15.57 -40.54
C LEU A 75 -10.27 -14.25 -39.79
N ALA A 76 -10.32 -14.30 -38.46
CA ALA A 76 -10.25 -13.14 -37.59
C ALA A 76 -8.94 -12.36 -37.74
N ALA A 77 -7.80 -13.06 -37.79
CA ALA A 77 -6.49 -12.43 -38.00
C ALA A 77 -6.36 -11.75 -39.38
N ARG A 78 -7.03 -12.27 -40.42
CA ARG A 78 -7.10 -11.63 -41.73
C ARG A 78 -8.00 -10.40 -41.75
N GLN A 79 -9.13 -10.47 -41.04
CA GLN A 79 -10.12 -9.39 -40.99
C GLN A 79 -9.66 -8.23 -40.12
N HIS A 80 -8.93 -8.51 -39.03
CA HIS A 80 -8.48 -7.54 -38.04
C HIS A 80 -6.95 -7.57 -37.90
N PRO A 81 -6.19 -6.96 -38.84
CA PRO A 81 -4.73 -7.02 -38.89
C PRO A 81 -4.02 -6.03 -37.94
N ASP A 82 -4.70 -5.53 -36.90
CA ASP A 82 -4.13 -4.56 -35.95
C ASP A 82 -2.96 -5.19 -35.18
N SER A 83 -1.81 -4.52 -35.16
CA SER A 83 -0.58 -5.05 -34.55
C SER A 83 -0.66 -5.18 -33.02
N ARG A 84 -1.65 -4.55 -32.39
CA ARG A 84 -1.94 -4.68 -30.95
C ARG A 84 -2.65 -5.98 -30.61
N ILE A 85 -3.11 -6.76 -31.60
CA ILE A 85 -3.77 -8.05 -31.39
C ILE A 85 -2.76 -9.18 -31.55
N GLN A 86 -2.53 -9.91 -30.47
CA GLN A 86 -1.70 -11.10 -30.43
C GLN A 86 -2.59 -12.34 -30.37
N TRP A 87 -2.64 -13.10 -31.46
CA TRP A 87 -3.47 -14.31 -31.57
C TRP A 87 -2.82 -15.50 -30.88
N SER A 88 -3.59 -16.21 -30.05
CA SER A 88 -3.13 -17.38 -29.30
C SER A 88 -4.05 -18.58 -29.55
N ASN A 89 -3.44 -19.75 -29.79
CA ASN A 89 -4.15 -21.02 -29.78
C ASN A 89 -4.22 -21.55 -28.35
N ASP A 90 -5.18 -21.03 -27.57
CA ASP A 90 -5.36 -21.42 -26.19
C ASP A 90 -6.85 -21.53 -25.84
N ALA A 91 -7.18 -22.27 -24.78
CA ALA A 91 -8.56 -22.56 -24.42
C ALA A 91 -8.79 -22.78 -22.91
N LEU A 92 -9.99 -22.41 -22.46
CA LEU A 92 -10.55 -22.93 -21.22
C LEU A 92 -10.66 -24.47 -21.31
N PRO A 93 -10.57 -25.20 -20.18
CA PRO A 93 -10.51 -24.72 -18.81
C PRO A 93 -9.06 -24.60 -18.29
N ALA A 94 -8.06 -24.64 -19.18
CA ALA A 94 -6.66 -24.86 -18.80
C ALA A 94 -5.77 -23.65 -19.05
N LEU A 95 -5.97 -22.94 -20.16
CA LEU A 95 -5.14 -21.82 -20.63
C LEU A 95 -3.62 -22.08 -20.51
N PRO A 96 -3.08 -23.23 -20.98
CA PRO A 96 -1.67 -23.59 -20.80
C PRO A 96 -0.67 -22.59 -21.35
N GLU A 97 -0.92 -22.01 -22.53
CA GLU A 97 0.03 -21.12 -23.20
C GLU A 97 0.11 -19.78 -22.45
N LEU A 98 -1.05 -19.23 -22.08
CA LEU A 98 -1.13 -18.01 -21.27
C LEU A 98 -0.59 -18.22 -19.85
N THR A 99 -0.82 -19.40 -19.25
CA THR A 99 -0.23 -19.72 -17.93
C THR A 99 1.30 -19.73 -18.03
N ARG A 100 1.87 -20.27 -19.13
CA ARG A 100 3.32 -20.41 -19.29
C ARG A 100 4.02 -19.10 -19.64
N SER A 101 3.32 -18.16 -20.28
CA SER A 101 3.89 -16.87 -20.66
C SER A 101 4.18 -15.96 -19.45
N GLY A 102 3.55 -16.22 -18.30
CA GLY A 102 3.66 -15.38 -17.11
C GLY A 102 2.97 -14.01 -17.26
N LEU A 103 2.15 -13.83 -18.30
CA LEU A 103 1.36 -12.63 -18.49
C LEU A 103 0.23 -12.53 -17.46
N SER A 104 -0.18 -11.30 -17.19
CA SER A 104 -1.39 -10.99 -16.42
C SER A 104 -2.08 -9.78 -17.03
N PHE A 105 -3.40 -9.72 -16.90
CA PHE A 105 -4.25 -8.81 -17.64
C PHE A 105 -5.03 -7.87 -16.71
N ASP A 106 -5.22 -6.63 -17.16
CA ASP A 106 -6.06 -5.64 -16.50
C ASP A 106 -7.55 -5.93 -16.74
N LEU A 107 -7.88 -6.50 -17.92
CA LEU A 107 -9.21 -6.96 -18.28
C LEU A 107 -9.13 -8.34 -18.93
N ILE A 108 -10.01 -9.25 -18.53
CA ILE A 108 -10.29 -10.50 -19.23
C ILE A 108 -11.74 -10.46 -19.69
N LEU A 109 -11.98 -10.62 -20.99
CA LEU A 109 -13.30 -10.75 -21.58
C LEU A 109 -13.56 -12.21 -21.93
N ALA A 110 -14.71 -12.74 -21.49
CA ALA A 110 -15.24 -14.05 -21.87
C ALA A 110 -16.67 -13.86 -22.40
N SER A 111 -16.76 -13.29 -23.60
CA SER A 111 -18.02 -12.96 -24.27
C SER A 111 -18.61 -14.22 -24.91
N ALA A 112 -19.75 -14.70 -24.45
CA ALA A 112 -20.43 -15.86 -25.02
C ALA A 112 -19.57 -17.14 -25.01
N VAL A 113 -18.74 -17.32 -23.98
CA VAL A 113 -17.80 -18.45 -23.87
C VAL A 113 -18.11 -19.40 -22.73
N TRP A 114 -18.57 -18.88 -21.58
CA TRP A 114 -18.71 -19.67 -20.35
C TRP A 114 -19.63 -20.89 -20.50
N MET A 115 -20.67 -20.78 -21.33
CA MET A 115 -21.60 -21.89 -21.59
C MET A 115 -20.95 -23.08 -22.30
N HIS A 116 -19.80 -22.91 -22.96
CA HIS A 116 -19.04 -23.99 -23.59
C HIS A 116 -18.13 -24.75 -22.60
N VAL A 117 -18.00 -24.27 -21.36
CA VAL A 117 -17.22 -24.96 -20.32
C VAL A 117 -18.12 -25.96 -19.59
N PRO A 118 -17.79 -27.27 -19.61
CA PRO A 118 -18.57 -28.28 -18.90
C PRO A 118 -18.64 -27.98 -17.39
N PRO A 119 -19.79 -28.19 -16.72
CA PRO A 119 -19.97 -27.84 -15.31
C PRO A 119 -18.84 -28.36 -14.39
N GLY A 120 -18.44 -29.62 -14.55
CA GLY A 120 -17.34 -30.23 -13.77
C GLY A 120 -15.93 -29.65 -14.02
N LYS A 121 -15.78 -28.69 -14.94
CA LYS A 121 -14.52 -28.00 -15.26
C LYS A 121 -14.57 -26.50 -14.98
N ARG A 122 -15.73 -25.94 -14.62
CA ARG A 122 -15.94 -24.51 -14.40
C ARG A 122 -15.10 -23.94 -13.26
N LEU A 123 -15.02 -24.63 -12.11
CA LEU A 123 -14.14 -24.20 -11.02
C LEU A 123 -12.67 -24.03 -11.47
N ARG A 124 -12.16 -24.98 -12.27
CA ARG A 124 -10.79 -24.90 -12.81
C ARG A 124 -10.65 -23.75 -13.80
N ALA A 125 -11.63 -23.57 -14.69
CA ALA A 125 -11.66 -22.49 -15.68
C ALA A 125 -11.66 -21.12 -15.01
N PHE A 126 -12.54 -20.91 -14.03
CA PHE A 126 -12.64 -19.67 -13.27
C PHE A 126 -11.33 -19.34 -12.54
N ARG A 127 -10.78 -20.31 -11.80
CA ARG A 127 -9.49 -20.16 -11.14
C ARG A 127 -8.39 -19.75 -12.12
N LYS A 128 -8.39 -20.30 -13.34
CA LYS A 128 -7.41 -19.93 -14.37
C LYS A 128 -7.57 -18.50 -14.87
N MET A 129 -8.80 -18.03 -15.06
CA MET A 129 -9.06 -16.63 -15.42
C MET A 129 -8.67 -15.68 -14.29
N ILE A 130 -9.09 -15.95 -13.05
CA ILE A 130 -8.74 -15.11 -11.89
C ILE A 130 -7.23 -15.03 -11.67
N ASN A 131 -6.50 -16.15 -11.79
CA ASN A 131 -5.03 -16.14 -11.65
C ASN A 131 -4.30 -15.39 -12.77
N LEU A 132 -4.96 -15.14 -13.90
CA LEU A 132 -4.43 -14.33 -15.00
C LEU A 132 -4.79 -12.85 -14.86
N LEU A 133 -5.64 -12.46 -13.90
CA LEU A 133 -5.88 -11.05 -13.59
C LEU A 133 -4.70 -10.47 -12.82
N LYS A 134 -4.34 -9.22 -13.15
CA LYS A 134 -3.56 -8.38 -12.26
C LYS A 134 -4.39 -8.06 -11.00
N PRO A 135 -3.75 -7.72 -9.86
CA PRO A 135 -4.44 -7.09 -8.74
C PRO A 135 -5.23 -5.86 -9.23
N GLY A 136 -6.51 -5.73 -8.84
CA GLY A 136 -7.41 -4.69 -9.36
C GLY A 136 -8.08 -5.00 -10.71
N GLY A 137 -7.68 -6.07 -11.38
CA GLY A 137 -8.16 -6.44 -12.71
C GLY A 137 -9.63 -6.86 -12.74
N LEU A 138 -10.22 -6.76 -13.93
CA LEU A 138 -11.63 -7.06 -14.20
C LEU A 138 -11.79 -8.32 -15.06
N LEU A 139 -12.70 -9.21 -14.67
CA LEU A 139 -13.18 -10.30 -15.50
C LEU A 139 -14.63 -10.00 -15.92
N ALA A 140 -14.84 -9.77 -17.21
CA ALA A 140 -16.15 -9.56 -17.81
C ALA A 140 -16.63 -10.87 -18.48
N ILE A 141 -17.80 -11.37 -18.08
CA ILE A 141 -18.39 -12.60 -18.60
C ILE A 141 -19.80 -12.31 -19.07
N THR A 142 -20.18 -12.80 -20.25
CA THR A 142 -21.58 -12.81 -20.68
C THR A 142 -22.14 -14.24 -20.68
N LEU A 143 -23.26 -14.41 -19.98
CA LEU A 143 -23.94 -15.67 -19.76
C LEU A 143 -25.15 -15.75 -20.67
N ARG A 144 -25.19 -16.75 -21.54
CA ARG A 144 -26.36 -17.02 -22.38
C ARG A 144 -27.42 -17.76 -21.56
N GLN A 145 -28.54 -17.11 -21.30
CA GLN A 145 -29.74 -17.73 -20.74
C GLN A 145 -30.56 -18.40 -21.84
N GLY A 146 -31.32 -19.43 -21.48
CA GLY A 146 -32.14 -20.22 -22.41
C GLY A 146 -31.70 -21.68 -22.52
N TYR A 147 -32.25 -22.40 -23.50
CA TYR A 147 -32.05 -23.86 -23.62
C TYR A 147 -30.60 -24.25 -23.95
N ALA A 148 -30.20 -25.41 -23.42
CA ALA A 148 -28.96 -26.08 -23.77
C ALA A 148 -28.96 -26.52 -25.24
N ASP A 149 -27.79 -26.50 -25.86
CA ASP A 149 -27.58 -27.00 -27.22
C ASP A 149 -26.37 -27.96 -27.20
N PRO A 150 -26.62 -29.27 -27.07
CA PRO A 150 -25.56 -30.26 -26.97
C PRO A 150 -24.65 -30.32 -28.21
N GLN A 151 -25.16 -30.00 -29.41
CA GLN A 151 -24.37 -30.04 -30.64
C GLN A 151 -23.29 -28.96 -30.63
N ARG A 152 -23.65 -27.77 -30.13
CA ARG A 152 -22.71 -26.65 -29.90
C ARG A 152 -21.97 -26.74 -28.56
N GLY A 153 -22.26 -27.76 -27.76
CA GLY A 153 -21.75 -27.92 -26.39
C GLY A 153 -22.13 -26.77 -25.46
N ILE A 154 -23.33 -26.21 -25.61
CA ILE A 154 -23.87 -25.17 -24.75
C ILE A 154 -24.53 -25.81 -23.53
N HIS A 155 -24.01 -25.48 -22.35
CA HIS A 155 -24.51 -25.91 -21.06
C HIS A 155 -25.26 -24.77 -20.34
N PRO A 156 -26.26 -25.05 -19.49
CA PRO A 156 -26.92 -24.04 -18.65
C PRO A 156 -25.92 -23.30 -17.75
N VAL A 157 -26.13 -22.00 -17.55
CA VAL A 157 -25.27 -21.12 -16.75
C VAL A 157 -26.14 -20.24 -15.86
N THR A 158 -25.60 -19.79 -14.72
CA THR A 158 -26.31 -18.89 -13.81
C THR A 158 -25.37 -17.82 -13.28
N ALA A 159 -25.91 -16.65 -12.93
CA ALA A 159 -25.14 -15.61 -12.27
C ALA A 159 -24.67 -16.04 -10.87
N GLY A 160 -25.50 -16.79 -10.14
CA GLY A 160 -25.16 -17.32 -8.81
C GLY A 160 -23.92 -18.20 -8.81
N GLU A 161 -23.72 -19.03 -9.85
CA GLU A 161 -22.48 -19.81 -10.00
C GLU A 161 -21.24 -18.91 -10.08
N ILE A 162 -21.31 -17.80 -10.84
CA ILE A 162 -20.20 -16.85 -10.95
C ILE A 162 -19.98 -16.10 -9.64
N GLU A 163 -21.05 -15.75 -8.92
CA GLU A 163 -20.96 -15.10 -7.61
C GLU A 163 -20.27 -15.98 -6.57
N ASP A 164 -20.67 -17.25 -6.47
CA ASP A 164 -20.07 -18.20 -5.54
C ASP A 164 -18.58 -18.43 -5.86
N LEU A 165 -18.26 -18.57 -7.15
CA LEU A 165 -16.87 -18.72 -7.61
C LEU A 165 -16.04 -17.46 -7.33
N ALA A 166 -16.60 -16.26 -7.54
CA ALA A 166 -15.91 -15.01 -7.24
C ALA A 166 -15.58 -14.92 -5.74
N ARG A 167 -16.59 -15.14 -4.88
CA ARG A 167 -16.45 -15.09 -3.43
C ARG A 167 -15.42 -16.10 -2.92
N SER A 168 -15.42 -17.33 -3.46
CA SER A 168 -14.47 -18.38 -3.05
C SER A 168 -13.02 -18.08 -3.46
N HIS A 169 -12.79 -17.13 -4.38
CA HIS A 169 -11.46 -16.70 -4.83
C HIS A 169 -11.09 -15.29 -4.38
N GLY A 170 -11.85 -14.71 -3.43
CA GLY A 170 -11.57 -13.37 -2.91
C GLY A 170 -11.84 -12.23 -3.90
N ALA A 171 -12.63 -12.50 -4.94
CA ALA A 171 -13.15 -11.51 -5.87
C ALA A 171 -14.61 -11.15 -5.52
N PHE A 172 -15.12 -10.07 -6.08
CA PHE A 172 -16.51 -9.64 -5.88
C PHE A 172 -17.18 -9.25 -7.20
N LEU A 173 -18.50 -9.30 -7.22
CA LEU A 173 -19.29 -8.83 -8.37
C LEU A 173 -19.35 -7.30 -8.31
N GLU A 174 -18.69 -6.65 -9.27
CA GLU A 174 -18.73 -5.21 -9.47
C GLU A 174 -20.06 -4.80 -10.12
N ARG A 175 -20.55 -5.64 -11.04
CA ARG A 175 -21.75 -5.36 -11.83
C ARG A 175 -22.41 -6.65 -12.33
N CYS A 176 -23.73 -6.66 -12.32
CA CYS A 176 -24.56 -7.71 -12.94
C CYS A 176 -25.75 -7.03 -13.64
N VAL A 177 -25.90 -7.25 -14.95
CA VAL A 177 -26.94 -6.60 -15.78
C VAL A 177 -27.59 -7.64 -16.69
N GLU A 178 -28.92 -7.61 -16.78
CA GLU A 178 -29.68 -8.41 -17.76
C GLU A 178 -29.81 -7.64 -19.08
N SER A 179 -29.76 -8.35 -20.20
CA SER A 179 -29.81 -7.78 -21.54
C SER A 179 -30.54 -8.72 -22.52
N PRO A 180 -31.35 -8.18 -23.45
CA PRO A 180 -31.97 -8.99 -24.50
C PRO A 180 -30.94 -9.49 -25.53
N ASP A 181 -31.30 -10.53 -26.28
CA ASP A 181 -30.46 -11.02 -27.38
C ASP A 181 -30.41 -10.03 -28.55
N ARG A 182 -29.19 -9.66 -28.97
CA ARG A 182 -28.97 -8.71 -30.08
C ARG A 182 -29.05 -9.36 -31.46
N LEU A 183 -29.12 -10.68 -31.53
CA LEU A 183 -29.28 -11.45 -32.77
C LEU A 183 -30.77 -11.80 -33.05
N GLY A 184 -31.72 -11.26 -32.28
CA GLY A 184 -33.16 -11.39 -32.53
C GLY A 184 -33.75 -12.74 -32.13
N ARG A 185 -33.08 -13.54 -31.28
CA ARG A 185 -33.60 -14.83 -30.81
C ARG A 185 -34.48 -14.62 -29.57
N ASN A 186 -35.78 -14.85 -29.71
CA ASN A 186 -36.76 -14.57 -28.65
C ASN A 186 -36.60 -15.45 -27.38
N ASP A 187 -36.02 -16.65 -27.52
CA ASP A 187 -35.83 -17.60 -26.41
C ASP A 187 -34.45 -17.48 -25.71
N VAL A 188 -33.71 -16.42 -26.02
CA VAL A 188 -32.37 -16.16 -25.49
C VAL A 188 -32.33 -14.80 -24.83
N SER A 189 -31.80 -14.75 -23.62
CA SER A 189 -31.41 -13.52 -22.95
C SER A 189 -29.97 -13.65 -22.43
N TRP A 190 -29.41 -12.54 -21.96
CA TRP A 190 -28.03 -12.47 -21.52
C TRP A 190 -27.94 -11.86 -20.13
N THR A 191 -27.15 -12.50 -19.27
CA THR A 191 -26.67 -11.88 -18.03
C THR A 191 -25.21 -11.48 -18.21
N GLN A 192 -24.90 -10.21 -17.96
CA GLN A 192 -23.57 -9.62 -18.12
C GLN A 192 -22.99 -9.35 -16.74
N ILE A 193 -21.82 -9.93 -16.46
CA ILE A 193 -21.22 -9.91 -15.12
C ILE A 193 -19.80 -9.37 -15.21
N ALA A 194 -19.49 -8.36 -14.41
CA ALA A 194 -18.13 -7.93 -14.13
C ALA A 194 -17.72 -8.38 -12.74
N VAL A 195 -16.63 -9.15 -12.66
CA VAL A 195 -16.01 -9.62 -11.42
C VAL A 195 -14.69 -8.87 -11.24
N ARG A 196 -14.51 -8.22 -10.10
CA ARG A 196 -13.30 -7.46 -9.76
C ARG A 196 -12.43 -8.26 -8.79
N LEU A 197 -11.14 -8.38 -9.10
CA LEU A 197 -10.13 -8.82 -8.14
C LEU A 197 -9.64 -7.60 -7.35
N PRO A 198 -9.72 -7.57 -6.00
CA PRO A 198 -9.20 -6.45 -5.22
C PRO A 198 -7.70 -6.22 -5.43
N ASP A 199 -7.26 -4.96 -5.40
CA ASP A 199 -5.83 -4.63 -5.29
C ASP A 199 -5.44 -4.44 -3.82
N ASP A 200 -4.64 -5.37 -3.32
CA ASP A 200 -4.15 -5.41 -1.95
C ASP A 200 -2.79 -4.71 -1.77
N GLY A 201 -2.35 -3.98 -2.80
CA GLY A 201 -1.09 -3.25 -2.89
C GLY A 201 -0.08 -3.91 -3.84
N LEU A 202 -0.28 -5.16 -4.22
CA LEU A 202 0.62 -5.87 -5.15
C LEU A 202 0.65 -5.23 -6.54
N GLY A 203 -0.45 -4.62 -6.99
CA GLY A 203 -0.52 -3.90 -8.26
C GLY A 203 0.45 -2.71 -8.34
N ALA A 204 0.86 -2.18 -7.19
CA ALA A 204 1.78 -1.04 -7.11
C ALA A 204 3.27 -1.42 -7.25
N LEU A 205 3.63 -2.70 -7.04
CA LEU A 205 5.03 -3.12 -6.99
C LEU A 205 5.79 -2.92 -8.31
N PRO A 206 5.22 -3.18 -9.50
CA PRO A 206 5.89 -2.89 -10.77
C PRO A 206 6.18 -1.40 -10.95
N LEU A 207 5.24 -0.53 -10.57
CA LEU A 207 5.41 0.92 -10.63
C LEU A 207 6.48 1.40 -9.65
N LEU A 208 6.44 0.93 -8.39
CA LEU A 208 7.47 1.23 -7.39
C LEU A 208 8.86 0.75 -7.87
N ARG A 209 8.95 -0.47 -8.41
CA ARG A 209 10.19 -0.99 -8.99
C ARG A 209 10.71 -0.07 -10.10
N HIS A 210 9.84 0.41 -10.99
CA HIS A 210 10.21 1.33 -12.06
C HIS A 210 10.76 2.64 -11.49
N ILE A 211 10.03 3.28 -10.56
CA ILE A 211 10.46 4.54 -9.92
C ILE A 211 11.80 4.37 -9.18
N ILE A 212 11.97 3.25 -8.48
CA ILE A 212 13.18 2.98 -7.70
C ILE A 212 14.36 2.71 -8.62
N LEU A 213 14.24 1.87 -9.65
CA LEU A 213 15.42 1.35 -10.36
C LEU A 213 15.63 1.98 -11.74
N ASN A 214 14.56 2.27 -12.48
CA ASN A 214 14.64 2.59 -13.91
C ASN A 214 14.45 4.08 -14.19
N ASP A 215 13.67 4.76 -13.35
CA ASP A 215 13.38 6.17 -13.52
C ASP A 215 14.66 7.02 -13.35
N GLU A 216 14.83 8.05 -14.18
CA GLU A 216 16.05 8.87 -14.22
C GLU A 216 16.19 9.71 -12.95
N LYS A 217 17.41 9.81 -12.40
CA LYS A 217 17.67 10.45 -11.11
C LYS A 217 18.83 11.43 -11.19
N SER A 218 18.51 12.72 -11.20
CA SER A 218 19.49 13.82 -11.08
C SER A 218 19.93 14.08 -9.63
N SER A 219 19.23 13.53 -8.65
CA SER A 219 19.52 13.59 -7.21
C SER A 219 18.90 12.39 -6.49
N THR A 220 19.20 12.24 -5.21
CA THR A 220 18.61 11.22 -4.33
C THR A 220 17.16 11.50 -3.91
N TYR A 221 16.52 12.53 -4.49
CA TYR A 221 15.20 13.00 -4.06
C TYR A 221 14.06 12.02 -4.31
N LYS A 222 14.11 11.23 -5.39
CA LYS A 222 13.08 10.21 -5.68
C LYS A 222 13.05 9.10 -4.61
N PRO A 223 14.18 8.40 -4.31
CA PRO A 223 14.19 7.42 -3.23
C PRO A 223 13.92 8.05 -1.86
N ALA A 224 14.33 9.31 -1.65
CA ALA A 224 14.00 10.02 -0.41
C ALA A 224 12.50 10.26 -0.21
N LEU A 225 11.76 10.60 -1.29
CA LEU A 225 10.32 10.79 -1.21
C LEU A 225 9.62 9.47 -0.86
N LEU A 226 9.95 8.40 -1.58
CA LEU A 226 9.36 7.08 -1.35
C LEU A 226 9.69 6.54 0.05
N ARG A 227 10.93 6.73 0.52
CA ARG A 227 11.33 6.32 1.88
C ARG A 227 10.64 7.17 2.94
N SER A 228 10.44 8.46 2.70
CA SER A 228 9.64 9.32 3.58
C SER A 228 8.21 8.80 3.70
N LEU A 229 7.59 8.38 2.59
CA LEU A 229 6.25 7.80 2.62
C LEU A 229 6.20 6.43 3.32
N CYS A 230 7.22 5.58 3.17
CA CYS A 230 7.32 4.34 3.94
C CYS A 230 7.32 4.63 5.45
N ARG A 231 8.14 5.60 5.88
CA ARG A 231 8.26 5.97 7.30
C ARG A 231 7.00 6.62 7.86
N VAL A 232 6.28 7.39 7.05
CA VAL A 232 4.95 7.91 7.43
C VAL A 232 3.92 6.79 7.52
N ALA A 233 3.94 5.81 6.60
CA ALA A 233 3.02 4.67 6.62
C ALA A 233 3.22 3.75 7.83
N ASP A 234 4.46 3.64 8.32
CA ASP A 234 4.81 2.83 9.49
C ASP A 234 4.57 3.56 10.82
N GLY A 235 5.03 4.81 10.94
CA GLY A 235 5.09 5.52 12.23
C GLY A 235 4.07 6.65 12.44
N ALA A 236 3.37 7.10 11.39
CA ALA A 236 2.46 8.26 11.49
C ALA A 236 1.19 8.11 10.64
N SER A 237 0.73 6.86 10.44
CA SER A 237 -0.39 6.56 9.55
C SER A 237 -1.73 7.12 10.03
N GLY A 238 -1.89 7.43 11.33
CA GLY A 238 -3.11 8.07 11.85
C GLY A 238 -3.29 9.53 11.42
N PHE A 239 -2.24 10.19 10.93
CA PHE A 239 -2.36 11.54 10.39
C PHE A 239 -2.89 11.56 8.94
N VAL A 240 -2.89 10.41 8.26
CA VAL A 240 -3.37 10.25 6.88
C VAL A 240 -4.90 10.19 6.84
N VAL A 241 -5.52 10.84 5.86
CA VAL A 241 -6.98 10.88 5.70
C VAL A 241 -7.36 10.17 4.40
N ASP A 242 -8.45 9.40 4.40
CA ASP A 242 -9.08 8.95 3.17
C ASP A 242 -9.72 10.15 2.44
N ARG A 243 -9.46 10.28 1.13
CA ARG A 243 -10.09 11.33 0.31
C ARG A 243 -11.27 10.79 -0.48
N ASP A 244 -11.05 9.65 -1.13
CA ASP A 244 -11.98 8.91 -1.97
C ASP A 244 -11.56 7.44 -2.00
N ASP A 245 -12.25 6.61 -2.79
CA ASP A 245 -11.98 5.17 -2.86
C ASP A 245 -10.58 4.85 -3.43
N ASP A 246 -9.99 5.76 -4.19
CA ASP A 246 -8.75 5.53 -4.93
C ASP A 246 -7.53 6.23 -4.34
N THR A 247 -7.70 7.18 -3.43
CA THR A 247 -6.60 8.02 -2.91
C THR A 247 -6.68 8.31 -1.42
N VAL A 248 -5.51 8.49 -0.83
CA VAL A 248 -5.32 9.01 0.53
C VAL A 248 -4.56 10.32 0.50
N VAL A 249 -4.74 11.13 1.55
CA VAL A 249 -4.09 12.43 1.71
C VAL A 249 -3.11 12.37 2.87
N VAL A 250 -1.84 12.62 2.56
CA VAL A 250 -0.76 12.73 3.53
C VAL A 250 -0.41 14.21 3.74
N PRO A 251 -0.34 14.72 4.99
CA PRO A 251 0.12 16.08 5.25
C PRO A 251 1.52 16.33 4.67
N LEU A 252 1.67 17.36 3.82
CA LEU A 252 2.95 17.63 3.15
C LEU A 252 4.04 17.99 4.15
N GLY A 253 3.70 18.67 5.25
CA GLY A 253 4.65 18.99 6.31
C GLY A 253 5.17 17.74 7.03
N LEU A 254 4.37 16.67 7.11
CA LEU A 254 4.79 15.39 7.71
C LEU A 254 5.80 14.67 6.80
N VAL A 255 5.57 14.70 5.49
CA VAL A 255 6.55 14.22 4.51
C VAL A 255 7.83 15.05 4.59
N ALA A 256 7.72 16.38 4.68
CA ALA A 256 8.86 17.29 4.81
C ALA A 256 9.65 17.10 6.11
N LEU A 257 8.98 16.82 7.23
CA LEU A 257 9.61 16.51 8.51
C LEU A 257 10.46 15.24 8.42
N THR A 258 9.84 14.18 7.89
CA THR A 258 10.50 12.89 7.66
C THR A 258 11.68 13.03 6.69
N TRP A 259 11.51 13.83 5.64
CA TRP A 259 12.56 14.17 4.69
C TRP A 259 13.76 14.84 5.36
N VAL A 260 13.54 15.92 6.13
CA VAL A 260 14.61 16.62 6.85
C VAL A 260 15.32 15.67 7.81
N ARG A 261 14.57 14.83 8.52
CA ARG A 261 15.10 13.81 9.43
C ARG A 261 15.99 12.78 8.70
N LEU A 262 15.58 12.30 7.52
CA LEU A 262 16.38 11.37 6.70
C LEU A 262 17.68 12.00 6.20
N PHE A 263 17.64 13.25 5.74
CA PHE A 263 18.81 13.90 5.14
C PHE A 263 19.83 14.40 6.15
N LYS A 264 19.42 14.71 7.38
CA LYS A 264 20.31 15.30 8.38
C LYS A 264 21.55 14.44 8.68
N PRO A 265 21.47 13.14 9.04
CA PRO A 265 22.66 12.32 9.25
C PRO A 265 23.50 12.16 7.97
N LEU A 266 22.87 12.06 6.81
CA LEU A 266 23.58 11.94 5.51
C LEU A 266 24.43 13.17 5.20
N ILE A 267 23.84 14.36 5.38
CA ILE A 267 24.52 15.64 5.15
C ILE A 267 25.63 15.82 6.21
N SER A 268 25.36 15.55 7.49
CA SER A 268 26.37 15.64 8.54
C SER A 268 27.56 14.69 8.32
N ALA A 269 27.34 13.53 7.72
CA ALA A 269 28.40 12.60 7.29
C ALA A 269 29.08 13.00 5.97
N GLY A 270 28.66 14.11 5.35
CA GLY A 270 29.17 14.60 4.07
C GLY A 270 28.78 13.74 2.86
N LEU A 271 27.79 12.85 2.96
CA LEU A 271 27.44 11.96 1.86
C LEU A 271 26.74 12.72 0.73
N PRO A 272 27.19 12.60 -0.53
CA PRO A 272 26.70 13.43 -1.62
C PRO A 272 25.29 13.04 -2.06
N GLN A 273 24.39 14.02 -2.22
CA GLN A 273 22.99 13.79 -2.59
C GLN A 273 22.64 14.18 -4.03
N SER A 274 23.58 14.79 -4.74
CA SER A 274 23.49 15.13 -6.16
C SER A 274 24.91 15.31 -6.72
N PRO A 275 25.10 15.31 -8.06
CA PRO A 275 26.41 15.56 -8.65
C PRO A 275 27.03 16.90 -8.22
N ALA A 276 26.19 17.93 -8.03
CA ALA A 276 26.64 19.28 -7.70
C ALA A 276 26.91 19.50 -6.20
N ASN A 277 26.48 18.59 -5.33
CA ASN A 277 26.64 18.69 -3.88
C ASN A 277 28.00 18.09 -3.45
N VAL A 278 29.05 18.90 -3.50
CA VAL A 278 30.44 18.47 -3.25
C VAL A 278 30.88 18.64 -1.78
N GLY A 279 30.27 19.58 -1.04
CA GLY A 279 30.63 19.89 0.36
C GLY A 279 29.83 19.13 1.43
N SER A 280 30.28 19.24 2.69
CA SER A 280 29.64 18.62 3.87
C SER A 280 28.36 19.30 4.34
N ASP A 281 28.08 20.52 3.86
CA ASP A 281 27.01 21.35 4.42
C ASP A 281 25.71 21.29 3.61
N GLY A 282 25.58 20.26 2.75
CA GLY A 282 24.42 20.09 1.87
C GLY A 282 24.29 21.19 0.82
N GLU A 283 25.41 21.83 0.45
CA GLU A 283 25.41 22.91 -0.54
C GLU A 283 24.77 22.50 -1.85
N ARG A 284 24.05 23.44 -2.48
CA ARG A 284 23.33 23.28 -3.75
C ARG A 284 22.18 22.25 -3.72
N LEU A 285 21.82 21.72 -2.56
CA LEU A 285 20.56 21.01 -2.36
C LEU A 285 19.42 22.02 -2.15
N GLY A 286 18.39 21.96 -2.97
CA GLY A 286 17.30 22.96 -3.01
C GLY A 286 16.60 23.24 -1.67
N PHE A 287 16.56 22.27 -0.74
CA PHE A 287 15.94 22.43 0.58
C PHE A 287 16.93 22.84 1.69
N VAL A 288 18.24 22.77 1.43
CA VAL A 288 19.27 23.12 2.42
C VAL A 288 19.56 24.62 2.34
N LYS A 289 18.75 25.39 3.06
CA LYS A 289 18.87 26.86 3.19
C LYS A 289 19.15 27.26 4.65
N ASP A 290 18.98 28.55 4.98
CA ASP A 290 19.24 29.09 6.32
C ASP A 290 18.51 28.31 7.43
N GLY A 291 17.23 28.00 7.23
CA GLY A 291 16.44 27.22 8.18
C GLY A 291 17.07 25.89 8.54
N PHE A 292 17.46 25.10 7.53
CA PHE A 292 18.11 23.80 7.73
C PHE A 292 19.49 23.96 8.40
N ARG A 293 20.31 24.92 7.95
CA ARG A 293 21.66 25.15 8.49
C ARG A 293 21.64 25.51 9.98
N ARG A 294 20.62 26.26 10.41
CA ARG A 294 20.40 26.62 11.82
C ARG A 294 19.93 25.45 12.70
N LEU A 295 19.57 24.31 12.12
CA LEU A 295 19.24 23.07 12.85
C LEU A 295 20.46 22.19 13.11
N LYS A 296 21.69 22.70 12.97
CA LYS A 296 22.91 21.91 13.19
C LYS A 296 22.90 21.19 14.55
N GLU A 297 22.60 21.92 15.62
CA GLU A 297 22.57 21.44 17.00
C GLU A 297 21.27 20.75 17.42
N VAL A 298 20.21 20.80 16.60
CA VAL A 298 18.96 20.10 16.89
C VAL A 298 19.14 18.64 16.50
N SER A 299 18.87 17.68 17.39
CA SER A 299 18.97 16.26 17.01
C SER A 299 17.92 15.91 15.96
N HIS A 300 18.29 15.10 14.97
CA HIS A 300 17.31 14.55 14.02
C HIS A 300 16.32 13.60 14.71
N LEU A 301 16.69 13.07 15.88
CA LEU A 301 15.84 12.22 16.72
C LEU A 301 14.69 13.00 17.38
N ASP A 302 14.87 14.31 17.60
CA ASP A 302 13.84 15.20 18.14
C ASP A 302 12.86 15.67 17.06
N MET A 303 13.16 15.41 15.78
CA MET A 303 12.32 15.81 14.64
C MET A 303 11.19 14.78 14.39
N ARG A 304 10.35 14.55 15.41
CA ARG A 304 9.24 13.59 15.38
C ARG A 304 7.94 14.20 15.89
N VAL A 305 6.83 13.55 15.57
CA VAL A 305 5.49 13.99 15.97
C VAL A 305 5.40 14.11 17.50
N GLY A 306 4.64 15.10 17.98
CA GLY A 306 4.48 15.41 19.40
C GLY A 306 5.57 16.32 19.98
N MET A 307 6.73 16.47 19.32
CA MET A 307 7.78 17.38 19.79
C MET A 307 7.43 18.85 19.56
N SER A 308 7.97 19.71 20.43
CA SER A 308 7.72 21.14 20.37
C SER A 308 9.01 21.95 20.44
N PHE A 309 9.06 23.00 19.62
CA PHE A 309 10.20 23.86 19.43
C PHE A 309 9.79 25.32 19.59
N SER A 310 10.57 26.09 20.34
CA SER A 310 10.36 27.52 20.56
C SER A 310 11.60 28.32 20.17
N GLY A 311 11.47 29.65 20.17
CA GLY A 311 12.58 30.55 19.89
C GLY A 311 13.20 30.34 18.50
N ASP A 312 14.52 30.36 18.44
CA ASP A 312 15.25 30.26 17.19
C ASP A 312 15.23 28.86 16.57
N ALA A 313 15.23 27.81 17.39
CA ALA A 313 15.08 26.43 16.91
C ALA A 313 13.72 26.23 16.22
N GLY A 314 12.63 26.74 16.81
CA GLY A 314 11.29 26.66 16.20
C GLY A 314 11.20 27.43 14.88
N LYS A 315 11.79 28.62 14.80
CA LYS A 315 11.85 29.42 13.55
C LYS A 315 12.66 28.70 12.47
N ALA A 316 13.81 28.13 12.83
CA ALA A 316 14.68 27.37 11.93
C ALA A 316 13.97 26.12 11.40
N LEU A 317 13.30 25.37 12.29
CA LEU A 317 12.56 24.16 11.92
C LEU A 317 11.44 24.49 10.94
N HIS A 318 10.61 25.48 11.25
CA HIS A 318 9.54 25.90 10.35
C HIS A 318 10.07 26.29 8.95
N ALA A 319 11.17 27.04 8.90
CA ALA A 319 11.79 27.43 7.63
C ALA A 319 12.32 26.21 6.86
N ALA A 320 13.01 25.28 7.53
CA ALA A 320 13.50 24.04 6.93
C ALA A 320 12.36 23.18 6.37
N LEU A 321 11.26 23.02 7.12
CA LEU A 321 10.08 22.27 6.67
C LEU A 321 9.42 22.94 5.46
N LYS A 322 9.36 24.27 5.43
CA LYS A 322 8.84 25.01 4.28
C LYS A 322 9.69 24.77 3.04
N ASP A 323 11.00 24.89 3.14
CA ASP A 323 11.95 24.69 2.04
C ASP A 323 11.95 23.23 1.53
N ALA A 324 11.86 22.26 2.45
CA ALA A 324 11.71 20.85 2.11
C ALA A 324 10.39 20.57 1.40
N ALA A 325 9.26 21.07 1.93
CA ALA A 325 7.95 20.93 1.28
C ALA A 325 7.93 21.55 -0.13
N GLU A 326 8.56 22.72 -0.31
CA GLU A 326 8.72 23.37 -1.63
C GLU A 326 9.54 22.50 -2.58
N THR A 327 10.65 21.96 -2.10
CA THR A 327 11.54 21.12 -2.90
C THR A 327 10.86 19.81 -3.30
N ILE A 328 10.18 19.14 -2.37
CA ILE A 328 9.39 17.92 -2.64
C ILE A 328 8.36 18.19 -3.73
N ALA A 329 7.61 19.29 -3.60
CA ALA A 329 6.54 19.64 -4.52
C ALA A 329 7.05 20.01 -5.93
N ARG A 330 8.19 20.71 -6.03
CA ARG A 330 8.75 21.13 -7.33
C ARG A 330 9.57 20.05 -8.01
N MET A 331 10.17 19.15 -7.23
CA MET A 331 11.11 18.15 -7.73
C MET A 331 10.48 16.75 -7.75
N PRO A 332 10.71 15.83 -6.78
CA PRO A 332 10.33 14.43 -6.96
C PRO A 332 8.82 14.24 -7.18
N ALA A 333 7.95 15.04 -6.57
CA ALA A 333 6.50 14.94 -6.79
C ALA A 333 6.09 15.36 -8.22
N THR A 334 6.76 16.36 -8.81
CA THR A 334 6.52 16.79 -10.20
C THR A 334 7.04 15.77 -11.21
N TYR A 335 8.21 15.18 -10.95
CA TYR A 335 8.94 14.37 -11.93
C TYR A 335 8.72 12.86 -11.80
N ILE A 336 8.12 12.38 -10.71
CA ILE A 336 7.62 11.00 -10.64
C ILE A 336 6.23 10.99 -11.28
N LYS A 337 6.21 10.57 -12.54
CA LYS A 337 5.05 10.65 -13.43
C LYS A 337 4.65 9.26 -13.95
N TYR A 338 3.38 9.11 -14.27
CA TYR A 338 2.92 8.02 -15.13
C TYR A 338 3.46 8.21 -16.55
N PRO A 339 3.42 7.17 -17.39
CA PRO A 339 3.80 7.28 -18.81
C PRO A 339 3.02 8.35 -19.59
N ASP A 340 1.78 8.66 -19.17
CA ASP A 340 0.96 9.73 -19.75
C ASP A 340 1.39 11.15 -19.32
N GLY A 341 2.45 11.26 -18.50
CA GLY A 341 3.03 12.51 -18.04
C GLY A 341 2.38 13.12 -16.80
N LYS A 342 1.30 12.52 -16.26
CA LYS A 342 0.65 13.02 -15.04
C LYS A 342 1.49 12.68 -13.79
N PRO A 343 1.60 13.61 -12.81
CA PRO A 343 2.25 13.32 -11.54
C PRO A 343 1.55 12.19 -10.78
N ILE A 344 2.33 11.25 -10.24
CA ILE A 344 1.82 10.16 -9.40
C ILE A 344 1.47 10.66 -7.98
N PHE A 345 2.21 11.65 -7.48
CA PHE A 345 2.03 12.24 -6.16
C PHE A 345 1.66 13.73 -6.26
N PRO A 346 0.47 14.09 -6.78
CA PRO A 346 0.11 15.49 -6.93
C PRO A 346 0.04 16.20 -5.57
N ILE A 347 0.48 17.45 -5.55
CA ILE A 347 0.56 18.28 -4.34
C ILE A 347 -0.44 19.42 -4.44
N ASP A 348 -1.34 19.49 -3.46
CA ASP A 348 -2.19 20.65 -3.20
C ASP A 348 -1.51 21.53 -2.14
N ARG A 349 -1.02 22.70 -2.55
CA ARG A 349 -0.22 23.59 -1.68
C ARG A 349 -1.14 24.51 -0.89
N ALA A 350 -0.90 24.63 0.41
CA ALA A 350 -1.51 25.68 1.20
C ALA A 350 -0.94 27.05 0.80
N GLY A 351 -1.80 28.03 0.54
CA GLY A 351 -1.38 29.37 0.11
C GLY A 351 -0.59 30.14 1.19
N ARG A 352 -0.98 30.02 2.46
CA ARG A 352 -0.29 30.65 3.60
C ARG A 352 -0.09 29.66 4.73
N VAL A 353 1.16 29.24 4.94
CA VAL A 353 1.55 28.39 6.07
C VAL A 353 1.54 29.24 7.34
N GLN A 354 0.90 28.76 8.42
CA GLN A 354 0.93 29.45 9.70
C GLN A 354 2.38 29.52 10.23
N ARG A 355 2.80 30.68 10.72
CA ARG A 355 4.10 30.88 11.36
C ARG A 355 3.89 31.02 12.88
N PRO A 356 3.73 29.92 13.62
CA PRO A 356 3.43 30.01 15.04
C PRO A 356 4.66 30.46 15.82
N ALA A 357 4.44 31.14 16.95
CA ALA A 357 5.51 31.52 17.88
C ALA A 357 6.18 30.30 18.52
N ARG A 358 5.44 29.19 18.62
CA ARG A 358 5.89 27.88 19.08
C ARG A 358 5.47 26.84 18.03
N VAL A 359 6.41 26.05 17.54
CA VAL A 359 6.13 24.94 16.65
C VAL A 359 5.77 23.73 17.50
N LEU A 360 4.60 23.16 17.26
CA LEU A 360 4.22 21.84 17.76
C LEU A 360 4.02 20.95 16.55
N LEU A 361 4.71 19.80 16.53
CA LEU A 361 4.63 18.85 15.43
C LEU A 361 3.37 17.97 15.58
N ASN A 362 2.20 18.58 15.37
CA ASN A 362 0.90 17.91 15.34
C ASN A 362 0.30 17.91 13.92
N ARG A 363 -0.85 17.25 13.76
CA ARG A 363 -1.52 17.09 12.47
C ARG A 363 -1.86 18.44 11.83
N GLU A 364 -2.42 19.38 12.58
CA GLU A 364 -2.87 20.68 12.09
C GLU A 364 -1.68 21.49 11.54
N TYR A 365 -0.59 21.55 12.31
CA TYR A 365 0.61 22.26 11.89
C TYR A 365 1.23 21.62 10.63
N LEU A 366 1.37 20.30 10.60
CA LEU A 366 1.98 19.60 9.46
C LEU A 366 1.10 19.64 8.20
N ALA A 367 -0.22 19.65 8.35
CA ALA A 367 -1.17 19.84 7.25
C ALA A 367 -1.15 21.26 6.69
N SER A 368 -0.72 22.25 7.48
CA SER A 368 -0.67 23.66 7.05
C SER A 368 0.34 23.94 5.93
N PHE A 369 1.23 23.00 5.61
CA PHE A 369 2.18 23.09 4.49
C PHE A 369 1.58 22.63 3.15
N GLY A 370 0.41 21.99 3.16
CA GLY A 370 -0.24 21.42 1.99
C GLY A 370 -0.54 19.93 2.16
N LYS A 371 -1.04 19.33 1.09
CA LYS A 371 -1.52 17.95 1.02
C LYS A 371 -0.82 17.23 -0.14
N MET A 372 -0.24 16.07 0.14
CA MET A 372 0.20 15.13 -0.89
C MET A 372 -0.89 14.09 -1.10
N ILE A 373 -1.35 13.96 -2.33
CA ILE A 373 -2.33 12.94 -2.72
C ILE A 373 -1.56 11.70 -3.14
N VAL A 374 -1.86 10.56 -2.53
CA VAL A 374 -1.18 9.29 -2.77
C VAL A 374 -2.21 8.26 -3.24
N PRO A 375 -2.01 7.58 -4.38
CA PRO A 375 -2.87 6.50 -4.80
C PRO A 375 -2.96 5.39 -3.74
N ARG A 376 -4.17 4.91 -3.47
CA ARG A 376 -4.46 3.98 -2.36
C ARG A 376 -3.71 2.66 -2.51
N HIS A 377 -3.59 2.13 -3.73
CA HIS A 377 -2.80 0.92 -3.99
C HIS A 377 -1.32 1.12 -3.66
N LEU A 378 -0.71 2.27 -4.00
CA LEU A 378 0.65 2.62 -3.60
C LEU A 378 0.77 2.77 -2.08
N TRP A 379 -0.18 3.45 -1.43
CA TRP A 379 -0.18 3.59 0.03
C TRP A 379 -0.27 2.24 0.75
N ARG A 380 -1.16 1.35 0.29
CA ARG A 380 -1.27 -0.03 0.77
C ARG A 380 0.04 -0.77 0.58
N ALA A 381 0.69 -0.61 -0.58
CA ALA A 381 1.96 -1.26 -0.86
C ALA A 381 3.06 -0.80 0.10
N LEU A 382 3.21 0.52 0.27
CA LEU A 382 4.19 1.13 1.18
C LEU A 382 3.95 0.77 2.65
N ARG A 383 2.73 0.42 3.04
CA ARG A 383 2.37 0.02 4.41
C ARG A 383 2.49 -1.48 4.68
N ARG A 384 2.32 -2.32 3.65
CA ARG A 384 2.24 -3.78 3.78
C ARG A 384 3.50 -4.49 3.30
N PHE A 385 4.19 -3.90 2.34
CA PHE A 385 5.39 -4.46 1.71
C PHE A 385 6.64 -3.62 2.03
N ASP A 386 6.61 -2.79 3.08
CA ASP A 386 7.75 -1.94 3.50
C ASP A 386 9.05 -2.75 3.65
N VAL A 387 8.97 -3.97 4.20
CA VAL A 387 10.10 -4.85 4.45
C VAL A 387 10.84 -5.27 3.18
N TRP A 388 10.18 -5.18 2.02
CA TRP A 388 10.81 -5.40 0.71
C TRP A 388 11.12 -4.08 0.00
N ILE A 389 10.24 -3.07 0.13
CA ILE A 389 10.37 -1.79 -0.56
C ILE A 389 11.51 -0.95 0.04
N GLU A 390 11.59 -0.82 1.36
CA GLU A 390 12.55 0.04 2.01
C GLU A 390 14.01 -0.42 1.81
N PRO A 391 14.35 -1.71 1.97
CA PRO A 391 15.71 -2.16 1.66
C PRO A 391 16.12 -1.86 0.21
N ALA A 392 15.19 -1.98 -0.75
CA ALA A 392 15.46 -1.61 -2.13
C ALA A 392 15.71 -0.10 -2.30
N LEU A 393 14.96 0.74 -1.56
CA LEU A 393 15.18 2.19 -1.53
C LEU A 393 16.54 2.56 -0.92
N VAL A 394 16.93 1.93 0.19
CA VAL A 394 18.23 2.15 0.84
C VAL A 394 19.37 1.74 -0.09
N ALA A 395 19.26 0.58 -0.74
CA ALA A 395 20.25 0.10 -1.69
C ALA A 395 20.40 1.04 -2.90
N GLU A 396 19.30 1.47 -3.52
CA GLU A 396 19.34 2.41 -4.64
C GLU A 396 19.90 3.77 -4.22
N TRP A 397 19.50 4.29 -3.06
CA TRP A 397 20.02 5.56 -2.56
C TRP A 397 21.53 5.46 -2.29
N GLY A 398 21.99 4.38 -1.65
CA GLY A 398 23.42 4.09 -1.48
C GLY A 398 24.19 4.06 -2.80
N ARG A 399 23.64 3.37 -3.81
CA ARG A 399 24.21 3.30 -5.16
C ARG A 399 24.35 4.69 -5.81
N LEU A 400 23.33 5.54 -5.67
CA LEU A 400 23.39 6.92 -6.18
C LEU A 400 24.48 7.74 -5.49
N MET A 401 24.58 7.66 -4.16
CA MET A 401 25.61 8.39 -3.41
C MET A 401 27.02 7.95 -3.83
N LYS A 402 27.26 6.65 -4.02
CA LYS A 402 28.53 6.14 -4.55
C LYS A 402 28.84 6.73 -5.92
N GLY A 403 27.88 6.65 -6.85
CA GLY A 403 28.06 7.22 -8.19
C GLY A 403 28.27 8.74 -8.19
N TYR A 404 27.67 9.48 -7.25
CA TYR A 404 27.95 10.91 -7.08
C TYR A 404 29.35 11.14 -6.50
N ALA A 405 29.77 10.37 -5.49
CA ALA A 405 31.08 10.48 -4.88
C ALA A 405 32.21 10.21 -5.89
N GLU A 406 32.07 9.17 -6.72
CA GLU A 406 33.01 8.85 -7.80
C GLU A 406 33.19 10.03 -8.77
N ARG A 407 32.07 10.65 -9.21
CA ARG A 407 32.11 11.84 -10.09
C ARG A 407 32.70 13.08 -9.43
N GLN A 408 32.69 13.12 -8.10
CA GLN A 408 33.26 14.20 -7.30
C GLN A 408 34.70 13.89 -6.85
N GLU A 409 35.28 12.76 -7.29
CA GLU A 409 36.60 12.29 -6.87
C GLU A 409 36.73 12.08 -5.34
N ARG A 410 35.64 11.63 -4.72
CA ARG A 410 35.54 11.37 -3.27
C ARG A 410 35.41 9.88 -2.97
N GLN A 411 36.01 9.46 -1.87
CA GLN A 411 35.86 8.11 -1.34
C GLN A 411 34.82 8.10 -0.21
N ILE A 412 33.84 7.21 -0.32
CA ILE A 412 32.86 6.92 0.74
C ILE A 412 32.76 5.40 0.92
N THR A 413 32.55 4.93 2.15
CA THR A 413 32.46 3.49 2.42
C THR A 413 31.01 3.02 2.56
N ASP A 414 30.77 1.73 2.36
CA ASP A 414 29.48 1.12 2.69
C ASP A 414 29.13 1.24 4.17
N GLY A 415 30.13 1.24 5.05
CA GLY A 415 29.94 1.45 6.49
C GLY A 415 29.39 2.84 6.81
N ASP A 416 29.96 3.89 6.20
CA ASP A 416 29.50 5.27 6.40
C ASP A 416 28.07 5.45 5.90
N ILE A 417 27.77 4.90 4.71
CA ILE A 417 26.44 4.92 4.13
C ILE A 417 25.44 4.21 5.05
N ALA A 418 25.76 2.98 5.49
CA ALA A 418 24.87 2.19 6.33
C ALA A 418 24.60 2.87 7.66
N LEU A 419 25.63 3.43 8.29
CA LEU A 419 25.53 4.16 9.55
C LEU A 419 24.61 5.38 9.43
N ALA A 420 24.81 6.19 8.39
CA ALA A 420 24.04 7.43 8.18
C ALA A 420 22.62 7.16 7.63
N MET A 421 22.41 6.06 6.91
CA MET A 421 21.10 5.62 6.42
C MET A 421 20.25 4.94 7.48
N ASN A 422 20.85 4.52 8.60
CA ASN A 422 20.13 3.85 9.66
C ASN A 422 19.01 4.75 10.20
N TRP A 423 17.76 4.31 10.06
CA TRP A 423 16.64 5.01 10.67
C TRP A 423 16.65 4.70 12.17
N SER A 424 17.38 5.53 12.89
CA SER A 424 17.39 5.49 14.34
C SER A 424 16.16 6.26 14.83
N GLU A 425 15.22 5.55 15.43
CA GLU A 425 14.38 6.16 16.45
C GLU A 425 15.27 6.50 17.67
N ALA A 426 14.90 7.52 18.45
CA ALA A 426 15.68 7.89 19.63
C ALA A 426 15.93 6.62 20.44
N SER A 427 17.19 6.21 20.61
CA SER A 427 17.59 4.94 21.24
C SER A 427 16.65 4.48 22.35
N ARG A 428 15.91 3.36 22.19
CA ARG A 428 14.96 2.75 23.16
C ARG A 428 14.69 3.66 24.37
N ASP A 429 14.05 4.81 24.12
CA ASP A 429 14.13 5.92 25.08
C ASP A 429 12.98 5.84 26.08
N VAL A 430 13.19 4.98 27.07
CA VAL A 430 12.24 4.77 28.16
C VAL A 430 12.42 5.78 29.30
N ARG A 431 13.24 6.84 29.15
CA ARG A 431 13.60 7.73 30.27
C ARG A 431 12.39 8.39 30.92
N ILE A 432 11.49 8.96 30.12
CA ILE A 432 10.29 9.64 30.64
C ILE A 432 9.39 8.65 31.36
N ALA A 433 9.09 7.49 30.75
CA ALA A 433 8.30 6.45 31.39
C ALA A 433 8.96 5.93 32.69
N ARG A 434 10.29 5.82 32.70
CA ARG A 434 11.07 5.41 33.87
C ARG A 434 11.02 6.45 34.99
N GLU A 435 11.21 7.74 34.68
CA GLU A 435 11.08 8.85 35.63
C GLU A 435 9.68 8.89 36.27
N ARG A 436 8.63 8.70 35.46
CA ARG A 436 7.25 8.57 35.95
C ARG A 436 7.07 7.35 36.86
N ALA A 437 7.63 6.21 36.48
CA ALA A 437 7.59 5.00 37.30
C ALA A 437 8.32 5.20 38.64
N VAL A 438 9.47 5.87 38.65
CA VAL A 438 10.22 6.20 39.88
C VAL A 438 9.38 7.06 40.83
N ARG A 439 8.74 8.10 40.29
CA ARG A 439 7.86 8.99 41.07
C ARG A 439 6.72 8.21 41.72
N LEU A 440 5.99 7.41 40.93
CA LEU A 440 4.84 6.63 41.40
C LEU A 440 5.22 5.49 42.36
N ALA A 441 6.42 4.92 42.21
CA ALA A 441 6.94 3.93 43.16
C ALA A 441 7.21 4.56 44.55
N GLY A 442 7.64 5.82 44.58
CA GLY A 442 7.79 6.58 45.83
C GLY A 442 6.48 6.85 46.56
N GLU A 443 5.36 6.84 45.83
CA GLU A 443 3.99 7.00 46.35
C GLU A 443 3.30 5.64 46.63
N GLU A 444 4.05 4.53 46.60
CA GLU A 444 3.58 3.13 46.71
C GLU A 444 2.52 2.68 45.68
N ASN A 445 2.37 3.41 44.57
CA ASN A 445 1.31 3.21 43.57
C ASN A 445 1.79 2.60 42.24
N LEU A 446 2.96 1.93 42.22
CA LEU A 446 3.49 1.30 41.00
C LEU A 446 3.18 -0.20 40.94
N PHE A 447 2.48 -0.63 39.89
CA PHE A 447 2.12 -2.03 39.64
C PHE A 447 2.59 -2.50 38.27
N CYS A 448 2.92 -3.78 38.16
CA CYS A 448 3.22 -4.41 36.87
C CYS A 448 1.93 -4.56 36.06
N VAL A 449 1.86 -3.97 34.87
CA VAL A 449 0.64 -4.05 34.04
C VAL A 449 0.26 -5.48 33.68
N TRP A 450 1.25 -6.36 33.51
CA TRP A 450 1.01 -7.74 33.11
C TRP A 450 0.55 -8.62 34.27
N SER A 451 1.25 -8.59 35.41
CA SER A 451 0.99 -9.48 36.55
C SER A 451 0.07 -8.91 37.63
N GLY A 452 -0.16 -7.60 37.64
CA GLY A 452 -0.87 -6.89 38.71
C GLY A 452 -0.12 -6.81 40.05
N LYS A 453 1.06 -7.41 40.15
CA LYS A 453 1.87 -7.36 41.38
C LYS A 453 2.50 -5.97 41.55
N ARG A 454 2.59 -5.52 42.80
CA ARG A 454 3.28 -4.27 43.16
C ARG A 454 4.76 -4.34 42.78
N LEU A 455 5.29 -3.27 42.22
CA LEU A 455 6.69 -3.16 41.82
C LEU A 455 7.49 -2.38 42.86
N SER A 456 8.63 -2.93 43.27
CA SER A 456 9.65 -2.17 43.97
C SER A 456 10.54 -1.43 42.97
N MET A 457 11.24 -0.39 43.42
CA MET A 457 12.21 0.36 42.63
C MET A 457 13.29 -0.51 41.99
N THR A 458 13.70 -1.59 42.65
CA THR A 458 14.67 -2.53 42.09
C THR A 458 14.03 -3.47 41.08
N ALA A 459 12.80 -3.93 41.29
CA ALA A 459 12.13 -4.90 40.43
C ALA A 459 11.50 -4.28 39.17
N ALA A 460 11.25 -2.97 39.16
CA ALA A 460 10.61 -2.25 38.07
C ALA A 460 11.48 -2.13 36.81
N ASP A 461 10.86 -2.36 35.66
CA ASP A 461 11.41 -2.07 34.34
C ASP A 461 10.31 -1.46 33.44
N ILE A 462 10.69 -0.91 32.29
CA ILE A 462 9.75 -0.42 31.29
C ILE A 462 9.72 -1.39 30.12
N ASP A 463 8.56 -1.99 29.91
CA ASP A 463 8.28 -2.88 28.79
C ASP A 463 7.67 -2.09 27.63
N HIS A 464 8.02 -2.51 26.42
CA HIS A 464 7.35 -2.08 25.20
C HIS A 464 6.19 -3.04 24.96
N CYS A 465 4.95 -2.57 25.05
CA CYS A 465 3.77 -3.43 24.86
C CYS A 465 3.88 -4.25 23.56
N PHE A 466 4.27 -3.60 22.47
CA PHE A 466 4.74 -4.28 21.26
C PHE A 466 6.26 -4.22 21.14
N PRO A 467 6.91 -5.36 20.85
CA PRO A 467 8.36 -5.44 20.90
C PRO A 467 9.00 -4.59 19.81
N TRP A 468 10.08 -3.92 20.17
CA TRP A 468 10.84 -3.03 19.29
C TRP A 468 11.26 -3.68 17.96
N SER A 469 11.60 -4.98 18.01
CA SER A 469 12.01 -5.75 16.83
C SER A 469 10.89 -5.93 15.80
N ALA A 470 9.62 -5.86 16.21
CA ALA A 470 8.46 -5.96 15.33
C ALA A 470 7.94 -4.58 14.93
N TRP A 471 7.98 -3.62 15.85
CA TRP A 471 7.55 -2.26 15.59
C TRP A 471 8.34 -1.29 16.46
N SER A 472 9.21 -0.50 15.83
CA SER A 472 10.09 0.47 16.47
C SER A 472 9.30 1.70 16.95
N CYS A 473 8.45 1.53 17.96
CA CYS A 473 7.58 2.56 18.52
C CYS A 473 7.92 2.83 20.00
N ASP A 474 8.43 4.04 20.27
CA ASP A 474 8.80 4.54 21.61
C ASP A 474 7.76 5.52 22.18
N ASP A 475 6.55 5.49 21.63
CA ASP A 475 5.47 6.35 22.08
C ASP A 475 5.04 6.00 23.51
N LEU A 476 4.65 7.02 24.28
CA LEU A 476 4.29 6.87 25.68
C LEU A 476 3.18 5.84 25.91
N TRP A 477 2.24 5.70 24.96
CA TRP A 477 1.19 4.68 25.04
C TRP A 477 1.73 3.23 24.93
N ASN A 478 2.87 3.02 24.26
CA ASN A 478 3.50 1.71 24.10
C ASN A 478 4.44 1.36 25.28
N LEU A 479 4.73 2.31 26.19
CA LEU A 479 5.67 2.12 27.30
C LEU A 479 4.93 1.87 28.61
N MET A 480 5.16 0.71 29.22
CA MET A 480 4.40 0.26 30.40
C MET A 480 5.30 -0.30 31.51
N PRO A 481 4.96 -0.09 32.79
CA PRO A 481 5.73 -0.64 33.90
C PRO A 481 5.52 -2.15 33.98
N ALA A 482 6.63 -2.88 33.97
CA ALA A 482 6.65 -4.32 34.07
C ALA A 482 7.68 -4.79 35.10
N HIS A 483 7.48 -6.00 35.61
CA HIS A 483 8.53 -6.65 36.39
C HIS A 483 9.69 -7.03 35.47
N ARG A 484 10.95 -6.83 35.89
CA ARG A 484 12.12 -7.13 35.04
C ARG A 484 12.13 -8.55 34.48
N GLN A 485 11.65 -9.53 35.24
CA GLN A 485 11.60 -10.94 34.82
C GLN A 485 10.60 -11.11 33.66
N VAL A 486 9.44 -10.46 33.77
CA VAL A 486 8.41 -10.49 32.73
C VAL A 486 8.94 -9.83 31.46
N ASN A 487 9.53 -8.64 31.56
CA ASN A 487 10.07 -7.92 30.39
C ASN A 487 11.25 -8.68 29.73
N GLN A 488 12.26 -9.05 30.53
CA GLN A 488 13.57 -9.49 30.01
C GLN A 488 13.68 -11.00 29.78
N ARG A 489 12.83 -11.83 30.40
CA ARG A 489 12.93 -13.30 30.34
C ARG A 489 11.68 -13.95 29.78
N GLU A 490 10.50 -13.49 30.19
CA GLU A 490 9.24 -14.09 29.77
C GLU A 490 8.74 -13.47 28.46
N LYS A 491 8.21 -12.25 28.45
CA LYS A 491 7.65 -11.64 27.25
C LYS A 491 8.70 -11.46 26.16
N ARG A 492 9.82 -10.77 26.43
CA ARG A 492 10.89 -10.48 25.44
C ARG A 492 10.30 -9.88 24.15
N ASP A 493 10.80 -10.33 23.00
CA ASP A 493 10.40 -9.88 21.66
C ASP A 493 9.06 -10.47 21.17
N ARG A 494 8.14 -10.77 22.09
CA ARG A 494 6.83 -11.36 21.80
C ARG A 494 5.69 -10.39 22.06
N LEU A 495 4.61 -10.53 21.30
CA LEU A 495 3.36 -9.82 21.55
C LEU A 495 2.65 -10.41 22.77
N PRO A 496 1.99 -9.60 23.62
CA PRO A 496 1.10 -10.14 24.64
C PRO A 496 -0.04 -10.92 23.97
N GLY A 497 -0.41 -12.10 24.49
CA GLY A 497 -1.57 -12.86 24.06
C GLY A 497 -2.86 -12.03 24.19
N ASN A 498 -3.89 -12.32 23.38
CA ASN A 498 -5.12 -11.52 23.39
C ASN A 498 -5.79 -11.53 24.77
N ALA A 499 -5.81 -12.70 25.41
CA ALA A 499 -6.35 -12.86 26.76
C ALA A 499 -5.55 -12.06 27.79
N ILE A 500 -4.21 -12.08 27.75
CA ILE A 500 -3.36 -11.29 28.66
C ILE A 500 -3.61 -9.80 28.45
N LEU A 501 -3.60 -9.35 27.21
CA LEU A 501 -3.76 -7.93 26.90
C LEU A 501 -5.10 -7.43 27.42
N LYS A 502 -6.19 -8.15 27.15
CA LYS A 502 -7.52 -7.81 27.69
C LYS A 502 -7.57 -7.89 29.22
N ALA A 503 -6.95 -8.88 29.84
CA ALA A 503 -6.86 -8.97 31.30
C ALA A 503 -6.00 -7.86 31.94
N ALA A 504 -5.16 -7.18 31.16
CA ALA A 504 -4.33 -6.06 31.58
C ALA A 504 -4.99 -4.68 31.33
N GLN A 505 -6.15 -4.62 30.69
CA GLN A 505 -6.81 -3.39 30.26
C GLN A 505 -6.87 -2.34 31.37
N ASP A 506 -7.53 -2.65 32.49
CA ASP A 506 -7.72 -1.67 33.58
C ASP A 506 -6.39 -1.15 34.15
N ARG A 507 -5.36 -2.03 34.22
CA ARG A 507 -4.03 -1.66 34.71
C ARG A 507 -3.28 -0.78 33.72
N ILE A 508 -3.45 -1.02 32.42
CA ILE A 508 -2.87 -0.19 31.36
C ILE A 508 -3.52 1.19 31.36
N LEU A 509 -4.86 1.24 31.44
CA LEU A 509 -5.60 2.51 31.50
C LEU A 509 -5.21 3.31 32.74
N SER A 510 -5.14 2.65 33.90
CA SER A 510 -4.69 3.27 35.15
C SER A 510 -3.24 3.80 35.06
N TRP A 511 -2.33 3.05 34.44
CA TRP A 511 -0.97 3.52 34.20
C TRP A 511 -0.96 4.78 33.33
N TRP A 512 -1.67 4.78 32.20
CA TRP A 512 -1.72 5.94 31.32
C TRP A 512 -2.31 7.18 31.99
N ASP A 513 -3.32 6.98 32.84
CA ASP A 513 -3.93 8.03 33.64
C ASP A 513 -2.90 8.66 34.59
N TYR A 514 -2.32 7.86 35.50
CA TYR A 514 -1.38 8.37 36.51
C TYR A 514 -0.02 8.82 35.96
N ALA A 515 0.46 8.22 34.87
CA ALA A 515 1.76 8.54 34.33
C ALA A 515 1.75 9.81 33.49
N TYR A 516 0.64 10.10 32.81
CA TYR A 516 0.62 11.12 31.75
C TYR A 516 -0.49 12.16 31.87
N GLN A 517 -1.62 11.91 32.55
CA GLN A 517 -2.73 12.87 32.61
C GLN A 517 -2.54 13.96 33.69
N ASP A 518 -1.64 13.77 34.67
CA ASP A 518 -1.40 14.75 35.74
C ASP A 518 -0.55 15.96 35.30
N ASP A 519 0.14 15.85 34.17
CA ASP A 519 0.99 16.87 33.59
C ASP A 519 0.49 17.21 32.19
N ARG A 520 0.02 18.45 32.01
CA ARG A 520 -0.59 18.92 30.75
C ARG A 520 0.33 18.78 29.53
N ALA A 521 1.65 18.84 29.71
CA ALA A 521 2.59 18.67 28.61
C ALA A 521 2.75 17.20 28.22
N LEU A 522 2.80 16.30 29.20
CA LEU A 522 2.85 14.85 28.98
C LEU A 522 1.53 14.32 28.42
N GLU A 523 0.40 14.76 28.98
CA GLU A 523 -0.95 14.41 28.52
C GLU A 523 -1.08 14.69 27.03
N ARG A 524 -0.77 15.94 26.64
CA ARG A 524 -0.85 16.37 25.25
C ARG A 524 0.07 15.55 24.35
N ARG A 525 1.28 15.24 24.80
CA ARG A 525 2.23 14.44 24.03
C ARG A 525 1.74 13.01 23.85
N PHE A 526 1.25 12.38 24.93
CA PHE A 526 0.70 11.03 24.92
C PHE A 526 -0.43 10.89 23.90
N TRP A 527 -1.39 11.83 23.93
CA TRP A 527 -2.50 11.85 22.97
C TRP A 527 -2.03 12.04 21.53
N LEU A 528 -1.10 12.97 21.29
CA LEU A 528 -0.55 13.21 19.96
C LEU A 528 0.21 12.02 19.39
N GLU A 529 1.00 11.33 20.22
CA GLU A 529 1.71 10.11 19.82
C GLU A 529 0.71 8.98 19.50
N ALA A 530 -0.33 8.81 20.32
CA ALA A 530 -1.38 7.81 20.07
C ALA A 530 -2.15 8.10 18.77
N THR A 531 -2.59 9.33 18.53
CA THR A 531 -3.32 9.70 17.31
C THR A 531 -2.46 9.65 16.05
N ALA A 532 -1.14 9.79 16.18
CA ALA A 532 -0.21 9.64 15.07
C ALA A 532 0.01 8.17 14.69
N SER A 533 0.28 7.32 15.68
CA SER A 533 0.69 5.93 15.46
C SER A 533 -0.47 4.95 15.29
N LEU A 534 -1.65 5.25 15.87
CA LEU A 534 -2.81 4.36 15.88
C LEU A 534 -3.95 4.93 15.01
N PRO A 535 -4.17 4.43 13.78
CA PRO A 535 -5.10 5.03 12.82
C PRO A 535 -6.57 5.11 13.21
N THR A 536 -7.00 4.29 14.17
CA THR A 536 -8.40 4.24 14.61
C THR A 536 -8.71 5.26 15.70
N VAL A 537 -7.71 5.95 16.25
CA VAL A 537 -7.89 7.00 17.26
C VAL A 537 -8.20 8.32 16.54
N ARG A 538 -9.42 8.85 16.73
CA ARG A 538 -9.96 9.92 15.87
C ARG A 538 -9.72 11.36 16.35
N SER A 539 -9.29 11.59 17.60
CA SER A 539 -9.02 12.95 18.10
C SER A 539 -8.05 13.00 19.29
N ASP A 540 -7.38 14.15 19.44
CA ASP A 540 -6.66 14.51 20.65
C ASP A 540 -7.70 14.75 21.78
N GLY A 541 -7.71 13.93 22.84
CA GLY A 541 -8.64 14.05 23.96
C GLY A 541 -9.90 13.15 23.90
N GLY A 542 -9.77 11.94 23.35
CA GLY A 542 -10.80 10.89 23.49
C GLY A 542 -10.77 10.20 24.86
N GLU A 543 -11.37 9.02 24.99
CA GLU A 543 -11.24 8.20 26.20
C GLU A 543 -10.01 7.29 26.08
N LEU A 544 -9.29 7.04 27.18
CA LEU A 544 -8.14 6.12 27.17
C LEU A 544 -8.51 4.72 26.64
N GLY A 545 -9.79 4.33 26.78
CA GLY A 545 -10.35 3.11 26.19
C GLY A 545 -10.22 3.05 24.66
N ASP A 546 -10.37 4.18 23.97
CA ASP A 546 -10.24 4.25 22.51
C ASP A 546 -8.81 3.90 22.05
N ILE A 547 -7.80 4.37 22.80
CA ILE A 547 -6.39 4.03 22.55
C ILE A 547 -6.17 2.53 22.79
N PHE A 548 -6.77 1.96 23.84
CA PHE A 548 -6.63 0.54 24.15
C PHE A 548 -7.26 -0.35 23.07
N ASP A 549 -8.43 0.02 22.54
CA ASP A 549 -9.05 -0.71 21.44
C ASP A 549 -8.24 -0.60 20.14
N ALA A 550 -7.69 0.58 19.86
CA ALA A 550 -6.77 0.79 18.74
C ALA A 550 -5.48 -0.04 18.88
N LEU A 551 -4.94 -0.13 20.10
CA LEU A 551 -3.81 -1.00 20.45
C LEU A 551 -4.16 -2.47 20.17
N CYS A 552 -5.35 -2.94 20.55
CA CYS A 552 -5.80 -4.32 20.26
C CYS A 552 -5.84 -4.63 18.75
N LEU A 553 -6.27 -3.68 17.93
CA LEU A 553 -6.28 -3.84 16.47
C LEU A 553 -4.86 -3.87 15.90
N GLN A 554 -3.97 -2.99 16.37
CA GLN A 554 -2.59 -2.94 15.93
C GLN A 554 -1.82 -4.23 16.30
N ARG A 555 -2.08 -4.80 17.48
CA ARG A 555 -1.59 -6.13 17.87
C ARG A 555 -2.00 -7.21 16.86
N MET A 556 -3.27 -7.23 16.47
CA MET A 556 -3.79 -8.21 15.50
C MET A 556 -3.07 -8.08 14.15
N ARG A 557 -2.85 -6.85 13.69
CA ARG A 557 -2.09 -6.56 12.48
C ARG A 557 -0.66 -7.09 12.57
N LEU A 558 0.09 -6.76 13.62
CA LEU A 558 1.47 -7.23 13.81
C LEU A 558 1.56 -8.76 13.82
N LYS A 559 0.63 -9.43 14.53
CA LYS A 559 0.57 -10.90 14.53
C LYS A 559 0.34 -11.47 13.14
N ARG A 560 -0.62 -10.93 12.39
CA ARG A 560 -1.00 -11.47 11.07
C ARG A 560 0.04 -11.18 10.00
N ASP A 561 0.52 -9.94 9.97
CA ASP A 561 1.35 -9.45 8.86
C ASP A 561 2.83 -9.79 9.06
N GLN A 562 3.34 -9.80 10.30
CA GLN A 562 4.75 -10.07 10.61
C GLN A 562 4.98 -11.42 11.32
N GLN A 563 3.93 -12.18 11.61
CA GLN A 563 4.01 -13.48 12.31
C GLN A 563 4.76 -13.44 13.66
N VAL A 564 4.69 -12.30 14.36
CA VAL A 564 5.37 -12.11 15.64
C VAL A 564 4.84 -13.15 16.66
N PRO A 565 5.71 -13.90 17.35
CA PRO A 565 5.27 -14.87 18.34
C PRO A 565 4.50 -14.23 19.50
N GLU A 566 3.57 -14.97 20.08
CA GLU A 566 2.81 -14.52 21.25
C GLU A 566 3.41 -15.04 22.55
N TRP A 567 3.38 -14.20 23.58
CA TRP A 567 3.57 -14.59 24.96
C TRP A 567 2.20 -14.84 25.58
N GLN A 568 1.96 -16.06 26.09
CA GLN A 568 0.69 -16.49 26.67
C GLN A 568 0.65 -16.38 28.21
N GLY A 569 1.64 -15.71 28.81
CA GLY A 569 1.74 -15.56 30.27
C GLY A 569 2.53 -16.71 30.87
N GLU A 570 2.67 -16.76 32.19
CA GLU A 570 3.07 -17.99 32.85
C GLU A 570 2.01 -19.06 32.53
N ASN A 571 2.43 -20.22 32.03
CA ASN A 571 1.60 -21.41 32.02
C ASN A 571 1.29 -21.76 33.48
N HIS A 572 0.26 -21.18 34.06
CA HIS A 572 -0.56 -21.90 35.02
C HIS A 572 -1.45 -22.84 34.20
N LEU A 573 -0.81 -23.83 33.57
CA LEU A 573 -1.49 -25.06 33.23
C LEU A 573 -1.97 -25.60 34.57
N ILE A 574 -3.29 -25.51 34.74
CA ILE A 574 -4.15 -26.32 35.60
C ILE A 574 -3.36 -27.51 36.14
N SER A 575 -2.94 -27.42 37.39
CA SER A 575 -2.52 -28.56 38.20
C SER A 575 -3.61 -28.87 39.20
#